data_AF-A0A8T4ZSV1-F1
#
_entry.id   AF-A0A8T4ZSV1-F1
#
_cell.length_a   1.000
_cell.length_b   1.000
_cell.length_c   1.000
_cell.angle_alpha   90.00
_cell.angle_beta   90.00
_cell.angle_gamma   90.00
#
_symmetry.space_group_name_H-M   'P 1'
#
loop_
_entity.id
_entity.type
_entity.pdbx_description
1 polymer ?
#
loop_
_entity_poly.entity_id
_entity_poly.type
_entity_poly.pdbx_seq_one_letter_code
_entity_poly.pdbx_strand_id
1 'polypeptide(L)'
;MLKQFLFCWENIPGQDENRLLNHLQKCLRVEGVAEGRFEKIEDGKVITVSFKDVQVILRLDDENSRVVLETPDGNIYEYSLIRREGKNLVYVKDLLFILREIDIGDEKGFKRLAKAIIEESSETPKRTAEIHHSEDEDDSGKATSIILEIGDLALTPLLESLKSEIPEQYVWDMKTVVNIQIENRLKIAKILEKMLDDKRLLQIPDIPIGVEESPPPRRVCDEAYLMLRHLLAFEEAEEEFLNSVMFLGMSDEEKDAEIERFKSTKRWVALSEQI
;
A
#
# COMPACT_ATOMS: atom_id res chain seq x y z
N MET A 1 8.40 -5.61 11.65
CA MET A 1 7.74 -6.86 11.20
C MET A 1 6.46 -7.08 11.95
N LEU A 2 5.36 -6.71 11.32
CA LEU A 2 3.99 -7.06 11.65
C LEU A 2 3.93 -8.55 11.93
N LYS A 3 3.65 -8.88 13.18
CA LYS A 3 3.52 -10.25 13.65
C LYS A 3 2.28 -10.32 14.52
N GLN A 4 1.23 -10.91 13.99
CA GLN A 4 0.03 -11.20 14.78
C GLN A 4 0.14 -12.61 15.34
N PHE A 5 0.05 -12.73 16.67
CA PHE A 5 0.10 -14.04 17.31
C PHE A 5 -1.10 -14.89 16.88
N LEU A 6 -0.82 -16.09 16.38
CA LEU A 6 -1.82 -17.01 15.86
C LEU A 6 -2.16 -18.09 16.88
N PHE A 7 -1.19 -18.96 17.20
CA PHE A 7 -1.34 -20.05 18.16
C PHE A 7 0.02 -20.53 18.70
N CYS A 8 0.01 -21.30 19.79
CA CYS A 8 1.17 -22.03 20.27
C CYS A 8 1.17 -23.46 19.71
N TRP A 9 2.27 -23.88 19.08
CA TRP A 9 2.38 -25.19 18.42
C TRP A 9 2.13 -26.35 19.38
N GLU A 10 2.66 -26.29 20.60
CA GLU A 10 2.48 -27.32 21.63
C GLU A 10 1.04 -27.42 22.15
N ASN A 11 0.22 -26.39 21.95
CA ASN A 11 -1.18 -26.37 22.36
C ASN A 11 -2.14 -26.98 21.33
N ILE A 12 -1.60 -27.58 20.25
CA ILE A 12 -2.36 -28.27 19.20
C ILE A 12 -1.95 -29.75 19.15
N PRO A 13 -2.90 -30.69 19.30
CA PRO A 13 -4.31 -30.48 19.70
C PRO A 13 -4.44 -29.91 21.12
N GLY A 14 -5.54 -29.23 21.43
CA GLY A 14 -5.82 -28.61 22.74
C GLY A 14 -6.25 -27.13 22.71
N GLN A 15 -5.63 -26.32 23.57
CA GLN A 15 -6.13 -24.99 23.96
C GLN A 15 -6.27 -23.99 22.81
N ASP A 16 -5.44 -24.10 21.78
CA ASP A 16 -5.45 -23.15 20.66
C ASP A 16 -6.17 -23.68 19.40
N GLU A 17 -6.83 -24.84 19.46
CA GLU A 17 -7.50 -25.46 18.30
C GLU A 17 -8.50 -24.52 17.62
N ASN A 18 -9.39 -23.91 18.41
CA ASN A 18 -10.40 -22.99 17.89
C ASN A 18 -9.76 -21.77 17.21
N ARG A 19 -8.61 -21.31 17.69
CA ARG A 19 -7.91 -20.17 17.10
C ARG A 19 -7.31 -20.54 15.74
N LEU A 20 -6.65 -21.70 15.67
CA LEU A 20 -6.11 -22.21 14.42
C LEU A 20 -7.25 -22.50 13.42
N LEU A 21 -8.36 -23.09 13.86
CA LEU A 21 -9.50 -23.40 13.00
C LEU A 21 -10.13 -22.14 12.42
N ASN A 22 -10.43 -21.15 13.26
CA ASN A 22 -11.01 -19.89 12.83
C ASN A 22 -10.09 -19.18 11.83
N HIS A 23 -8.78 -19.24 12.07
CA HIS A 23 -7.81 -18.69 11.13
C HIS A 23 -7.83 -19.42 9.78
N LEU A 24 -7.80 -20.76 9.78
CA LEU A 24 -7.84 -21.54 8.55
C LEU A 24 -9.15 -21.32 7.78
N GLN A 25 -10.29 -21.19 8.46
CA GLN A 25 -11.57 -20.87 7.82
C GLN A 25 -11.53 -19.52 7.10
N LYS A 26 -11.07 -18.47 7.78
CA LYS A 26 -10.94 -17.12 7.19
C LYS A 26 -9.90 -17.08 6.08
N CYS A 27 -8.74 -17.69 6.32
CA CYS A 27 -7.64 -17.81 5.38
C CYS A 27 -8.10 -18.52 4.09
N LEU A 28 -8.79 -19.65 4.21
CA LEU A 28 -9.19 -20.48 3.07
C LEU A 28 -10.60 -20.16 2.55
N ARG A 29 -11.24 -19.11 3.09
CA ARG A 29 -12.60 -18.66 2.74
C ARG A 29 -13.63 -19.79 2.79
N VAL A 30 -13.48 -20.68 3.77
CA VAL A 30 -14.43 -21.76 4.02
C VAL A 30 -15.56 -21.20 4.88
N GLU A 31 -16.74 -21.00 4.28
CA GLU A 31 -17.91 -20.45 4.97
C GLU A 31 -18.42 -21.37 6.09
N GLY A 32 -19.03 -20.81 7.14
CA GLY A 32 -19.76 -21.54 8.18
C GLY A 32 -18.93 -22.10 9.34
N VAL A 33 -19.59 -22.44 10.45
CA VAL A 33 -18.94 -23.04 11.63
C VAL A 33 -18.53 -24.47 11.29
N ALA A 34 -17.24 -24.71 11.07
CA ALA A 34 -16.73 -26.06 10.95
C ALA A 34 -16.24 -26.55 12.32
N GLU A 35 -16.62 -27.77 12.68
CA GLU A 35 -15.83 -28.56 13.62
C GLU A 35 -14.59 -29.07 12.89
N GLY A 36 -13.43 -28.94 13.53
CA GLY A 36 -12.15 -29.36 12.98
C GLY A 36 -11.61 -30.55 13.75
N ARG A 37 -11.03 -31.51 13.04
CA ARG A 37 -10.24 -32.59 13.62
C ARG A 37 -8.76 -32.27 13.44
N PHE A 38 -8.02 -32.34 14.54
CA PHE A 38 -6.59 -32.09 14.60
C PHE A 38 -5.85 -33.38 14.88
N GLU A 39 -4.80 -33.64 14.13
CA GLU A 39 -3.91 -34.76 14.37
C GLU A 39 -2.47 -34.30 14.28
N LYS A 40 -1.64 -34.74 15.23
CA LYS A 40 -0.22 -34.45 15.24
C LYS A 40 0.55 -35.72 14.93
N ILE A 41 1.38 -35.69 13.90
CA ILE A 41 2.16 -36.83 13.41
C ILE A 41 3.65 -36.44 13.32
N GLU A 42 4.50 -37.40 12.93
CA GLU A 42 5.95 -37.21 12.77
C GLU A 42 6.60 -36.59 14.02
N ASP A 43 6.41 -37.25 15.17
CA ASP A 43 6.92 -36.80 16.49
C ASP A 43 6.50 -35.36 16.86
N GLY A 44 5.33 -34.95 16.38
CA GLY A 44 4.80 -33.63 16.67
C GLY A 44 5.23 -32.53 15.71
N LYS A 45 5.98 -32.84 14.64
CA LYS A 45 6.44 -31.86 13.66
C LYS A 45 5.40 -31.50 12.61
N VAL A 46 4.35 -32.30 12.47
CA VAL A 46 3.31 -32.08 11.47
C VAL A 46 1.95 -32.08 12.16
N ILE A 47 1.14 -31.04 11.88
CA ILE A 47 -0.27 -30.97 12.27
C ILE A 47 -1.10 -31.14 11.00
N THR A 48 -1.94 -32.16 10.97
CA THR A 48 -2.98 -32.29 9.95
C THR A 48 -4.28 -31.74 10.53
N VAL A 49 -4.92 -30.82 9.81
CA VAL A 49 -6.23 -30.26 10.19
C VAL A 49 -7.24 -30.63 9.12
N SER A 50 -8.30 -31.32 9.53
CA SER A 50 -9.40 -31.70 8.63
C SER A 50 -10.67 -31.01 9.11
N PHE A 51 -11.32 -30.24 8.25
CA PHE A 51 -12.56 -29.54 8.59
C PHE A 51 -13.43 -29.40 7.34
N LYS A 52 -14.72 -29.75 7.47
CA LYS A 52 -15.60 -29.98 6.32
C LYS A 52 -14.96 -30.96 5.34
N ASP A 53 -14.81 -30.55 4.07
CA ASP A 53 -14.22 -31.32 2.98
C ASP A 53 -12.79 -30.87 2.64
N VAL A 54 -12.16 -30.09 3.54
CA VAL A 54 -10.80 -29.57 3.37
C VAL A 54 -9.87 -30.24 4.37
N GLN A 55 -8.72 -30.69 3.88
CA GLN A 55 -7.62 -31.17 4.71
C GLN A 55 -6.38 -30.34 4.42
N VAL A 56 -5.76 -29.78 5.45
CA VAL A 56 -4.53 -29.02 5.32
C VAL A 56 -3.44 -29.58 6.22
N ILE A 57 -2.20 -29.34 5.83
CA ILE A 57 -1.02 -29.84 6.54
C ILE A 57 -0.20 -28.63 6.97
N LEU A 58 0.08 -28.52 8.27
CA LEU A 58 1.06 -27.59 8.80
C LEU A 58 2.32 -28.37 9.18
N ARG A 59 3.48 -27.92 8.70
CA ARG A 59 4.78 -28.50 9.01
C ARG A 59 5.64 -27.50 9.76
N LEU A 60 6.26 -27.94 10.85
CA LEU A 60 7.23 -27.17 11.60
C LEU A 60 8.59 -27.28 10.91
N ASP A 61 9.16 -26.13 10.53
CA ASP A 61 10.48 -26.01 9.94
C ASP A 61 11.39 -25.24 10.90
N ASP A 62 11.97 -25.99 11.83
CA ASP A 62 12.83 -25.46 12.90
C ASP A 62 14.11 -24.81 12.35
N GLU A 63 14.65 -25.33 11.24
CA GLU A 63 15.88 -24.84 10.63
C GLU A 63 15.68 -23.41 10.11
N ASN A 64 14.55 -23.16 9.47
CA ASN A 64 14.21 -21.84 8.91
C ASN A 64 13.34 -21.00 9.85
N SER A 65 13.09 -21.45 11.08
CA SER A 65 12.25 -20.76 12.09
C SER A 65 10.88 -20.35 11.54
N ARG A 66 10.21 -21.28 10.88
CA ARG A 66 8.90 -21.06 10.25
C ARG A 66 7.97 -22.26 10.39
N VAL A 67 6.69 -22.02 10.10
CA VAL A 67 5.68 -23.06 9.92
C VAL A 67 5.14 -22.93 8.50
N VAL A 68 5.04 -24.04 7.79
CA VAL A 68 4.56 -24.09 6.42
C VAL A 68 3.18 -24.73 6.41
N LEU A 69 2.18 -24.06 5.83
CA LEU A 69 0.85 -24.60 5.57
C LEU A 69 0.74 -24.98 4.10
N GLU A 70 0.37 -26.22 3.84
CA GLU A 70 0.09 -26.78 2.52
C GLU A 70 -1.42 -27.04 2.39
N THR A 71 -2.02 -26.52 1.33
CA THR A 71 -3.45 -26.71 1.02
C THR A 71 -3.66 -27.77 -0.08
N PRO A 72 -4.88 -28.33 -0.22
CA PRO A 72 -5.16 -29.36 -1.22
C PRO A 72 -4.89 -28.97 -2.68
N ASP A 73 -4.99 -27.68 -2.99
CA ASP A 73 -4.71 -27.12 -4.31
C ASP A 73 -3.22 -26.85 -4.57
N GLY A 74 -2.35 -27.20 -3.60
CA GLY A 74 -0.90 -27.06 -3.71
C GLY A 74 -0.37 -25.67 -3.36
N ASN A 75 -1.22 -24.77 -2.85
CA ASN A 75 -0.72 -23.50 -2.33
C ASN A 75 0.06 -23.71 -1.02
N ILE A 76 1.12 -22.91 -0.87
CA ILE A 76 2.03 -22.96 0.26
C ILE A 76 2.01 -21.60 0.95
N TYR A 77 1.81 -21.59 2.26
CA TYR A 77 1.82 -20.38 3.06
C TYR A 77 2.81 -20.49 4.21
N GLU A 78 3.52 -19.40 4.49
CA GLU A 78 4.56 -19.37 5.52
C GLU A 78 4.15 -18.50 6.72
N TYR A 79 4.31 -19.08 7.90
CA TYR A 79 4.14 -18.42 9.19
C TYR A 79 5.47 -18.35 9.91
N SER A 80 5.60 -17.41 10.81
CA SER A 80 6.84 -17.26 11.58
C SER A 80 6.79 -17.92 12.92
N LEU A 81 7.88 -18.61 13.22
CA LEU A 81 8.08 -19.31 14.48
C LEU A 81 8.94 -18.44 15.40
N ILE A 82 8.48 -18.23 16.63
CA ILE A 82 9.28 -17.62 17.69
C ILE A 82 9.29 -18.56 18.88
N ARG A 83 10.49 -18.95 19.32
CA ARG A 83 10.66 -19.73 20.54
C ARG A 83 10.72 -18.81 21.77
N ARG A 84 9.85 -19.07 22.75
CA ARG A 84 9.88 -18.39 24.06
C ARG A 84 9.54 -19.39 25.15
N GLU A 85 10.35 -19.43 26.20
CA GLU A 85 10.11 -20.29 27.38
C GLU A 85 9.88 -21.77 27.02
N GLY A 86 10.59 -22.27 26.01
CA GLY A 86 10.45 -23.65 25.53
C GLY A 86 9.20 -23.92 24.68
N LYS A 87 8.42 -22.89 24.33
CA LYS A 87 7.25 -22.99 23.46
C LYS A 87 7.49 -22.39 22.10
N ASN A 88 6.89 -22.99 21.08
CA ASN A 88 6.91 -22.56 19.69
C ASN A 88 5.66 -21.73 19.41
N LEU A 89 5.83 -20.41 19.34
CA LEU A 89 4.74 -19.46 19.08
C LEU A 89 4.68 -19.14 17.58
N VAL A 90 3.53 -19.36 16.97
CA VAL A 90 3.30 -19.15 15.54
C VAL A 90 2.64 -17.79 15.32
N TYR A 91 3.18 -17.02 14.36
CA TYR A 91 2.71 -15.68 14.02
C TYR A 91 2.41 -15.57 12.53
N VAL A 92 1.31 -14.88 12.20
CA VAL A 92 1.01 -14.43 10.84
C VAL A 92 1.88 -13.23 10.51
N LYS A 93 2.54 -13.28 9.35
CA LYS A 93 3.27 -12.15 8.76
C LYS A 93 2.63 -11.62 7.48
N ASP A 94 1.89 -12.48 6.77
CA ASP A 94 1.25 -12.09 5.52
C ASP A 94 0.13 -11.08 5.78
N LEU A 95 0.23 -9.91 5.15
CA LEU A 95 -0.73 -8.82 5.31
C LEU A 95 -2.14 -9.23 4.87
N LEU A 96 -2.27 -10.05 3.82
CA LEU A 96 -3.57 -10.51 3.33
C LEU A 96 -4.29 -11.33 4.41
N PHE A 97 -3.55 -12.15 5.15
CA PHE A 97 -4.12 -12.95 6.23
C PHE A 97 -4.51 -12.10 7.42
N ILE A 98 -3.68 -11.12 7.79
CA ILE A 98 -4.02 -10.17 8.84
C ILE A 98 -5.30 -9.40 8.46
N LEU A 99 -5.44 -8.96 7.21
CA LEU A 99 -6.63 -8.28 6.72
C LEU A 99 -7.88 -9.18 6.76
N ARG A 100 -7.75 -10.47 6.41
CA ARG A 100 -8.87 -11.44 6.50
C ARG A 100 -9.34 -11.69 7.94
N GLU A 101 -8.48 -11.45 8.93
CA GLU A 101 -8.84 -11.57 10.34
C GLU A 101 -9.65 -10.38 10.87
N ILE A 102 -9.53 -9.20 10.23
CA ILE A 102 -10.19 -7.97 10.66
C ILE A 102 -11.55 -7.85 9.97
N ASP A 103 -12.61 -7.72 10.77
CA ASP A 103 -13.95 -7.49 10.24
C ASP A 103 -14.04 -6.09 9.60
N ILE A 104 -14.84 -5.94 8.52
CA ILE A 104 -15.02 -4.67 7.80
C ILE A 104 -15.46 -3.52 8.73
N GLY A 105 -16.21 -3.84 9.80
CA GLY A 105 -16.64 -2.88 10.82
C GLY A 105 -15.65 -2.63 11.97
N ASP A 106 -14.53 -3.36 12.06
CA ASP A 106 -13.53 -3.18 13.12
C ASP A 106 -12.56 -2.04 12.81
N GLU A 107 -13.06 -0.81 12.93
CA GLU A 107 -12.28 0.42 12.75
C GLU A 107 -11.01 0.45 13.65
N LYS A 108 -11.11 -0.07 14.89
CA LYS A 108 -9.97 -0.15 15.81
C LYS A 108 -8.92 -1.16 15.35
N GLY A 109 -9.34 -2.29 14.79
CA GLY A 109 -8.48 -3.27 14.12
C GLY A 109 -7.69 -2.65 12.98
N PHE A 110 -8.38 -2.00 12.04
CA PHE A 110 -7.73 -1.32 10.92
C PHE A 110 -6.77 -0.23 11.38
N LYS A 111 -7.15 0.60 12.36
CA LYS A 111 -6.26 1.64 12.89
C LYS A 111 -5.00 1.08 13.53
N ARG A 112 -5.11 -0.03 14.28
CA ARG A 112 -3.95 -0.73 14.86
C ARG A 112 -3.04 -1.31 13.79
N LEU A 113 -3.62 -1.94 12.77
CA LEU A 113 -2.88 -2.50 11.63
C LEU A 113 -2.13 -1.39 10.87
N ALA A 114 -2.83 -0.32 10.50
CA ALA A 114 -2.25 0.82 9.81
C ALA A 114 -1.08 1.41 10.61
N LYS A 115 -1.26 1.61 11.93
CA LYS A 115 -0.19 2.08 12.81
C LYS A 115 1.03 1.15 12.79
N ALA A 116 0.82 -0.16 12.88
CA ALA A 116 1.93 -1.12 12.86
C ALA A 116 2.66 -1.17 11.51
N ILE A 117 1.94 -1.00 10.38
CA ILE A 117 2.55 -0.86 9.04
C ILE A 117 3.40 0.40 8.96
N ILE A 118 2.88 1.54 9.46
CA ILE A 118 3.61 2.81 9.47
C ILE A 118 4.87 2.69 10.33
N GLU A 119 4.75 2.19 11.56
CA GLU A 119 5.90 2.01 12.47
C GLU A 119 6.97 1.12 11.84
N GLU A 120 6.59 -0.01 11.22
CA GLU A 120 7.55 -0.87 10.55
C GLU A 120 8.21 -0.23 9.33
N SER A 121 7.41 0.37 8.45
CA SER A 121 7.92 0.93 7.19
C SER A 121 8.76 2.20 7.41
N SER A 122 8.53 2.92 8.51
CA SER A 122 9.24 4.16 8.83
C SER A 122 10.51 3.97 9.65
N GLU A 123 10.68 2.84 10.36
CA GLU A 123 11.83 2.62 11.26
C GLU A 123 13.19 2.73 10.54
N THR A 124 13.35 2.04 9.41
CA THR A 124 14.61 2.10 8.65
C THR A 124 14.83 3.49 8.04
N PRO A 125 13.88 4.09 7.29
CA PRO A 125 14.03 5.46 6.80
C PRO A 125 14.34 6.49 7.90
N LYS A 126 13.71 6.37 9.07
CA LYS A 126 13.96 7.23 10.22
C LYS A 126 15.38 7.10 10.74
N ARG A 127 15.85 5.87 10.95
CA ARG A 127 17.23 5.65 11.37
C ARG A 127 18.23 6.14 10.32
N THR A 128 17.92 6.00 9.03
CA THR A 128 18.75 6.55 7.96
C THR A 128 18.78 8.07 7.99
N ALA A 129 17.65 8.75 8.24
CA ALA A 129 17.61 10.20 8.43
C ALA A 129 18.43 10.66 9.65
N GLU A 130 18.41 9.90 10.75
CA GLU A 130 19.26 10.17 11.92
C GLU A 130 20.76 10.01 11.59
N ILE A 131 21.15 8.96 10.85
CA ILE A 131 22.55 8.73 10.42
C ILE A 131 22.98 9.81 9.42
N HIS A 132 22.08 10.28 8.57
CA HIS A 132 22.37 11.37 7.64
C HIS A 132 22.89 12.62 8.36
N HIS A 133 22.47 12.83 9.61
CA HIS A 133 22.88 13.95 10.46
C HIS A 133 24.11 13.66 11.33
N SER A 134 24.82 12.54 11.11
CA SER A 134 26.03 12.20 11.84
C SER A 134 27.21 13.10 11.48
N GLU A 135 28.11 13.33 12.43
CA GLU A 135 29.40 14.03 12.18
C GLU A 135 30.36 13.21 11.30
N ASP A 136 30.15 11.91 11.17
CA ASP A 136 30.92 11.05 10.26
C ASP A 136 30.46 11.27 8.81
N GLU A 137 31.35 11.84 7.98
CA GLU A 137 31.06 12.17 6.59
C GLU A 137 30.79 10.94 5.70
N ASP A 138 31.39 9.79 6.00
CA ASP A 138 31.22 8.55 5.22
C ASP A 138 29.84 7.95 5.49
N ASP A 139 29.45 7.86 6.77
CA ASP A 139 28.12 7.39 7.16
C ASP A 139 27.01 8.35 6.69
N SER A 140 27.20 9.66 6.82
CA SER A 140 26.26 10.67 6.31
C SER A 140 26.10 10.60 4.79
N GLY A 141 27.19 10.41 4.05
CA GLY A 141 27.18 10.26 2.59
C GLY A 141 26.45 8.98 2.12
N LYS A 142 26.65 7.86 2.83
CA LYS A 142 25.92 6.61 2.57
C LYS A 142 24.43 6.75 2.88
N ALA A 143 24.09 7.35 4.02
CA ALA A 143 22.70 7.59 4.41
C ALA A 143 21.99 8.49 3.41
N THR A 144 22.64 9.55 2.93
CA THR A 144 22.16 10.41 1.84
C THR A 144 21.80 9.60 0.60
N SER A 145 22.69 8.70 0.17
CA SER A 145 22.46 7.87 -1.01
C SER A 145 21.25 6.95 -0.82
N ILE A 146 21.13 6.34 0.36
CA ILE A 146 19.97 5.48 0.69
C ILE A 146 18.68 6.30 0.71
N ILE A 147 18.66 7.50 1.31
CA ILE A 147 17.50 8.39 1.38
C ILE A 147 16.95 8.71 -0.01
N LEU A 148 17.84 9.03 -0.95
CA LEU A 148 17.44 9.32 -2.34
C LEU A 148 16.84 8.08 -3.01
N GLU A 149 17.42 6.90 -2.79
CA GLU A 149 16.94 5.65 -3.38
C GLU A 149 15.59 5.17 -2.80
N ILE A 150 15.38 5.31 -1.48
CA ILE A 150 14.10 4.94 -0.84
C ILE A 150 12.98 5.96 -1.09
N GLY A 151 13.33 7.16 -1.57
CA GLY A 151 12.39 8.14 -2.10
C GLY A 151 11.28 8.55 -1.12
N ASP A 152 10.04 8.25 -1.48
CA ASP A 152 8.84 8.66 -0.74
C ASP A 152 8.81 8.15 0.70
N LEU A 153 9.39 6.99 0.97
CA LEU A 153 9.50 6.44 2.33
C LEU A 153 10.37 7.30 3.27
N ALA A 154 11.29 8.11 2.74
CA ALA A 154 12.12 9.02 3.52
C ALA A 154 11.43 10.36 3.85
N LEU A 155 10.35 10.72 3.15
CA LEU A 155 9.77 12.07 3.25
C LEU A 155 9.34 12.43 4.66
N THR A 156 8.49 11.62 5.30
CA THR A 156 7.98 11.91 6.65
C THR A 156 9.12 11.94 7.67
N PRO A 157 10.03 10.95 7.74
CA PRO A 157 11.15 11.02 8.66
C PRO A 157 12.05 12.24 8.47
N LEU A 158 12.36 12.61 7.22
CA LEU A 158 13.12 13.84 6.93
C LEU A 158 12.41 15.09 7.43
N LEU A 159 11.10 15.20 7.16
CA LEU A 159 10.29 16.32 7.62
C LEU A 159 10.24 16.40 9.16
N GLU A 160 10.15 15.25 9.84
CA GLU A 160 10.16 15.18 11.30
C GLU A 160 11.55 15.50 11.90
N SER A 161 12.63 15.22 11.15
CA SER A 161 14.01 15.51 11.53
C SER A 161 14.46 16.93 11.20
N LEU A 162 13.62 17.79 10.60
CA LEU A 162 13.90 19.20 10.27
C LEU A 162 14.15 20.13 11.48
N LYS A 163 14.62 19.61 12.60
CA LYS A 163 14.89 20.36 13.84
C LYS A 163 16.36 20.76 13.97
N SER A 164 17.13 20.72 12.88
CA SER A 164 18.55 21.08 12.96
C SER A 164 18.70 22.54 13.37
N GLU A 165 19.48 22.77 14.42
CA GLU A 165 19.93 24.10 14.84
C GLU A 165 20.96 24.68 13.84
N ILE A 166 21.44 23.85 12.89
CA ILE A 166 22.39 24.21 11.84
C ILE A 166 21.62 24.58 10.56
N PRO A 167 21.61 25.86 10.15
CA PRO A 167 20.82 26.33 9.00
C PRO A 167 21.14 25.62 7.68
N GLU A 168 22.41 25.29 7.45
CA GLU A 168 22.86 24.61 6.22
C GLU A 168 22.23 23.23 6.08
N GLN A 169 22.15 22.49 7.19
CA GLN A 169 21.53 21.17 7.25
C GLN A 169 20.02 21.25 7.04
N TYR A 170 19.36 22.24 7.65
CA TYR A 170 17.93 22.49 7.44
C TYR A 170 17.60 22.75 5.96
N VAL A 171 18.38 23.62 5.30
CA VAL A 171 18.21 23.92 3.86
C VAL A 171 18.48 22.68 3.01
N TRP A 172 19.51 21.92 3.35
CA TRP A 172 19.85 20.69 2.63
C TRP A 172 18.74 19.64 2.75
N ASP A 173 18.25 19.38 3.95
CA ASP A 173 17.14 18.44 4.20
C ASP A 173 15.91 18.84 3.39
N MET A 174 15.55 20.13 3.41
CA MET A 174 14.41 20.64 2.65
C MET A 174 14.62 20.49 1.14
N LYS A 175 15.84 20.73 0.64
CA LYS A 175 16.17 20.52 -0.77
C LYS A 175 16.01 19.04 -1.15
N THR A 176 16.42 18.13 -0.28
CA THR A 176 16.25 16.68 -0.47
C THR A 176 14.77 16.30 -0.51
N VAL A 177 13.96 16.79 0.43
CA VAL A 177 12.50 16.61 0.44
C VAL A 177 11.86 17.11 -0.87
N VAL A 178 12.25 18.31 -1.33
CA VAL A 178 11.75 18.90 -2.59
C VAL A 178 12.15 18.04 -3.80
N ASN A 179 13.39 17.56 -3.85
CA ASN A 179 13.85 16.69 -4.95
C ASN A 179 13.04 15.39 -5.02
N ILE A 180 12.83 14.72 -3.88
CA ILE A 180 12.01 13.50 -3.81
C ILE A 180 10.59 13.77 -4.33
N GLN A 181 9.99 14.90 -3.93
CA GLN A 181 8.67 15.30 -4.41
C GLN A 181 8.63 15.56 -5.92
N ILE A 182 9.64 16.23 -6.47
CA ILE A 182 9.77 16.47 -7.92
C ILE A 182 9.86 15.14 -8.66
N GLU A 183 10.70 14.21 -8.21
CA GLU A 183 10.85 12.90 -8.85
C GLU A 183 9.54 12.10 -8.83
N ASN A 184 8.81 12.11 -7.71
CA ASN A 184 7.51 11.46 -7.62
C ASN A 184 6.49 12.07 -8.59
N ARG A 185 6.43 13.40 -8.69
CA ARG A 185 5.57 14.09 -9.67
C ARG A 185 5.93 13.72 -11.11
N LEU A 186 7.22 13.64 -11.45
CA LEU A 186 7.68 13.22 -12.77
C LEU A 186 7.30 11.77 -13.09
N LYS A 187 7.39 10.85 -12.11
CA LYS A 187 6.95 9.45 -12.27
C LYS A 187 5.45 9.37 -12.56
N ILE A 188 4.62 10.11 -11.81
CA ILE A 188 3.16 10.18 -12.03
C ILE A 188 2.86 10.80 -13.39
N ALA A 189 3.47 11.94 -13.72
CA ALA A 189 3.27 12.61 -15.00
C ALA A 189 3.58 11.68 -16.18
N LYS A 190 4.67 10.91 -16.12
CA LYS A 190 5.03 9.93 -17.16
C LYS A 190 3.99 8.83 -17.35
N ILE A 191 3.27 8.44 -16.29
CA ILE A 191 2.18 7.46 -16.39
C ILE A 191 0.97 8.13 -17.04
N LEU A 192 0.58 9.31 -16.56
CA LEU A 192 -0.57 10.05 -17.09
C LEU A 192 -0.38 10.45 -18.55
N GLU A 193 0.84 10.81 -18.97
CA GLU A 193 1.16 11.11 -20.37
C GLU A 193 0.89 9.92 -21.30
N LYS A 194 1.08 8.68 -20.84
CA LYS A 194 0.72 7.48 -21.61
C LYS A 194 -0.79 7.29 -21.71
N MET A 195 -1.55 7.78 -20.73
CA MET A 195 -3.00 7.71 -20.71
C MET A 195 -3.66 8.73 -21.64
N LEU A 196 -2.93 9.78 -22.06
CA LEU A 196 -3.43 10.80 -22.99
C LEU A 196 -3.81 10.24 -24.37
N ASP A 197 -3.29 9.07 -24.75
CA ASP A 197 -3.62 8.41 -26.02
C ASP A 197 -4.80 7.41 -25.89
N ASP A 198 -5.31 7.18 -24.68
CA ASP A 198 -6.37 6.21 -24.40
C ASP A 198 -7.77 6.84 -24.48
N LYS A 199 -8.46 6.62 -25.60
CA LYS A 199 -9.81 7.17 -25.85
C LYS A 199 -10.95 6.28 -25.34
N ARG A 200 -10.67 5.24 -24.53
CA ARG A 200 -11.74 4.38 -23.98
C ARG A 200 -12.68 5.21 -23.09
N LEU A 201 -13.98 4.97 -23.25
CA LEU A 201 -15.00 5.59 -22.40
C LEU A 201 -14.95 5.01 -20.98
N LEU A 202 -15.07 5.90 -20.01
CA LEU A 202 -15.20 5.54 -18.60
C LEU A 202 -16.63 5.05 -18.34
N GLN A 203 -16.75 4.11 -17.40
CA GLN A 203 -18.06 3.72 -16.91
C GLN A 203 -18.64 4.86 -16.08
N ILE A 204 -19.84 5.30 -16.46
CA ILE A 204 -20.58 6.30 -15.68
C ILE A 204 -20.99 5.61 -14.37
N PRO A 205 -20.62 6.15 -13.20
CA PRO A 205 -21.04 5.57 -11.92
C PRO A 205 -22.56 5.56 -11.82
N ASP A 206 -23.13 4.57 -11.13
CA ASP A 206 -24.57 4.50 -10.89
C ASP A 206 -25.04 5.78 -10.18
N ILE A 207 -25.80 6.59 -10.90
CA ILE A 207 -26.25 7.89 -10.40
C ILE A 207 -27.45 7.66 -9.47
N PRO A 208 -27.45 8.22 -8.25
CA PRO A 208 -28.62 8.14 -7.37
C PRO A 208 -29.89 8.65 -8.05
N ILE A 209 -31.02 8.01 -7.74
CA ILE A 209 -32.33 8.42 -8.25
C ILE A 209 -32.60 9.87 -7.79
N GLY A 210 -32.84 10.79 -8.74
CA GLY A 210 -33.18 12.19 -8.46
C GLY A 210 -32.13 13.22 -8.90
N VAL A 211 -31.03 12.81 -9.52
CA VAL A 211 -30.13 13.75 -10.20
C VAL A 211 -30.74 14.13 -11.56
N GLU A 212 -30.99 15.42 -11.77
CA GLU A 212 -31.66 15.94 -12.97
C GLU A 212 -30.77 15.88 -14.22
N GLU A 213 -29.46 16.03 -14.07
CA GLU A 213 -28.50 16.01 -15.17
C GLU A 213 -27.47 14.89 -14.99
N SER A 214 -27.36 14.01 -15.98
CA SER A 214 -26.28 13.03 -16.01
C SER A 214 -24.96 13.72 -16.36
N PRO A 215 -23.85 13.39 -15.68
CA PRO A 215 -22.56 13.94 -16.04
C PRO A 215 -22.22 13.55 -17.48
N PRO A 216 -21.51 14.42 -18.23
CA PRO A 216 -21.13 14.12 -19.59
C PRO A 216 -20.23 12.86 -19.62
N PRO A 217 -20.30 12.05 -20.68
CA PRO A 217 -19.40 10.92 -20.85
C PRO A 217 -17.95 11.41 -20.87
N ARG A 218 -17.05 10.65 -20.25
CA ARG A 218 -15.63 10.98 -20.14
C ARG A 218 -14.76 9.85 -20.66
N ARG A 219 -13.62 10.19 -21.25
CA ARG A 219 -12.62 9.23 -21.74
C ARG A 219 -11.43 9.16 -20.78
N VAL A 220 -10.65 8.08 -20.86
CA VAL A 220 -9.42 7.93 -20.04
C VAL A 220 -8.45 9.10 -20.29
N CYS A 221 -8.29 9.53 -21.54
CA CYS A 221 -7.43 10.66 -21.91
C CYS A 221 -7.90 12.00 -21.33
N ASP A 222 -9.22 12.19 -21.16
CA ASP A 222 -9.78 13.41 -20.60
C ASP A 222 -9.42 13.54 -19.11
N GLU A 223 -9.60 12.47 -18.34
CA GLU A 223 -9.20 12.41 -16.93
C GLU A 223 -7.68 12.52 -16.77
N ALA A 224 -6.92 11.87 -17.65
CA ALA A 224 -5.46 11.96 -17.63
C ALA A 224 -4.96 13.40 -17.84
N TYR A 225 -5.58 14.15 -18.76
CA TYR A 225 -5.27 15.56 -18.99
C TYR A 225 -5.57 16.41 -17.76
N LEU A 226 -6.76 16.26 -17.15
CA LEU A 226 -7.14 17.01 -15.95
C LEU A 226 -6.23 16.68 -14.76
N MET A 227 -5.90 15.41 -14.54
CA MET A 227 -4.96 14.98 -13.50
C MET A 227 -3.55 15.54 -13.73
N LEU A 228 -3.07 15.59 -14.98
CA LEU A 228 -1.78 16.21 -15.32
C LEU A 228 -1.79 17.71 -15.04
N ARG A 229 -2.90 18.38 -15.35
CA ARG A 229 -3.06 19.82 -15.07
C ARG A 229 -3.01 20.08 -13.58
N HIS A 230 -3.81 19.36 -12.79
CA HIS A 230 -3.80 19.45 -11.32
C HIS A 230 -2.40 19.21 -10.74
N LEU A 231 -1.67 18.23 -11.27
CA LEU A 231 -0.33 17.87 -10.80
C LEU A 231 0.73 18.94 -11.07
N LEU A 232 0.63 19.67 -12.20
CA LEU A 232 1.74 20.46 -12.75
C LEU A 232 1.46 21.96 -12.93
N ALA A 233 0.20 22.39 -12.98
CA ALA A 233 -0.14 23.78 -13.29
C ALA A 233 -0.06 24.72 -12.07
N PHE A 234 -0.15 24.19 -10.84
CA PHE A 234 -0.14 24.96 -9.57
C PHE A 234 -1.09 26.18 -9.61
N GLU A 235 -2.30 25.97 -10.12
CA GLU A 235 -3.36 26.99 -10.24
C GLU A 235 -4.07 27.19 -8.90
N GLU A 236 -4.74 28.34 -8.74
CA GLU A 236 -5.67 28.51 -7.62
C GLU A 236 -6.89 27.59 -7.79
N ALA A 237 -7.49 27.16 -6.68
CA ALA A 237 -8.58 26.17 -6.71
C ALA A 237 -9.79 26.61 -7.57
N GLU A 238 -10.07 27.91 -7.63
CA GLU A 238 -11.16 28.47 -8.47
C GLU A 238 -10.83 28.36 -9.97
N GLU A 239 -9.59 28.65 -10.36
CA GLU A 239 -9.11 28.56 -11.74
C GLU A 239 -9.07 27.10 -12.21
N GLU A 240 -8.61 26.20 -11.34
CA GLU A 240 -8.57 24.76 -11.62
C GLU A 240 -9.99 24.22 -11.90
N PHE A 241 -10.96 24.60 -11.06
CA PHE A 241 -12.35 24.21 -11.23
C PHE A 241 -12.92 24.73 -12.56
N LEU A 242 -12.70 26.02 -12.87
CA LEU A 242 -13.19 26.63 -14.10
C LEU A 242 -12.59 25.97 -15.34
N ASN A 243 -11.27 25.75 -15.36
CA ASN A 243 -10.58 25.07 -16.45
C ASN A 243 -11.11 23.65 -16.65
N SER A 244 -11.38 22.92 -15.56
CA SER A 244 -11.93 21.57 -15.63
C SER A 244 -13.33 21.55 -16.23
N VAL A 245 -14.22 22.47 -15.80
CA VAL A 245 -15.57 22.60 -16.34
C VAL A 245 -15.54 22.96 -17.82
N MET A 246 -14.70 23.92 -18.20
CA MET A 246 -14.55 24.35 -19.60
C MET A 246 -14.04 23.22 -20.49
N PHE A 247 -12.98 22.52 -20.08
CA PHE A 247 -12.44 21.39 -20.81
C PHE A 247 -13.48 20.28 -21.00
N LEU A 248 -14.22 19.94 -19.95
CA LEU A 248 -15.24 18.88 -20.03
C LEU A 248 -16.45 19.27 -20.89
N GLY A 249 -16.74 20.56 -20.99
CA GLY A 249 -17.78 21.12 -21.87
C GLY A 249 -17.42 21.17 -23.36
N MET A 250 -16.14 20.97 -23.71
CA MET A 250 -15.69 20.91 -25.11
C MET A 250 -16.18 19.63 -25.81
N SER A 251 -16.28 19.70 -27.13
CA SER A 251 -16.42 18.53 -28.00
C SER A 251 -15.19 17.61 -27.93
N ASP A 252 -15.34 16.36 -28.34
CA ASP A 252 -14.24 15.40 -28.34
C ASP A 252 -13.10 15.84 -29.27
N GLU A 253 -13.42 16.49 -30.38
CA GLU A 253 -12.43 17.06 -31.31
C GLU A 253 -11.64 18.21 -30.69
N GLU A 254 -12.31 19.09 -29.96
CA GLU A 254 -11.67 20.20 -29.23
C GLU A 254 -10.78 19.69 -28.09
N LYS A 255 -11.26 18.70 -27.33
CA LYS A 255 -10.46 18.03 -26.28
C LYS A 255 -9.21 17.38 -26.87
N ASP A 256 -9.35 16.65 -27.97
CA ASP A 256 -8.23 16.01 -28.65
C ASP A 256 -7.21 17.05 -29.14
N ALA A 257 -7.67 18.16 -29.70
CA ALA A 257 -6.81 19.26 -30.14
C ALA A 257 -6.05 19.91 -28.97
N GLU A 258 -6.72 20.12 -27.83
CA GLU A 258 -6.10 20.67 -26.63
C GLU A 258 -5.08 19.71 -26.00
N ILE A 259 -5.38 18.42 -25.96
CA ILE A 259 -4.45 17.37 -25.51
C ILE A 259 -3.20 17.35 -26.40
N GLU A 260 -3.36 17.39 -27.73
CA GLU A 260 -2.23 17.42 -28.66
C GLU A 260 -1.42 18.73 -28.56
N ARG A 261 -2.09 19.86 -28.34
CA ARG A 261 -1.43 21.14 -28.03
C ARG A 261 -0.60 21.03 -26.76
N PHE A 262 -1.13 20.44 -25.70
CA PHE A 262 -0.37 20.23 -24.47
C PHE A 262 0.81 19.27 -24.70
N LYS A 263 0.61 18.14 -25.38
CA LYS A 263 1.68 17.18 -25.68
C LYS A 263 2.84 17.81 -26.44
N SER A 264 2.56 18.70 -27.40
CA SER A 264 3.57 19.38 -28.21
C SER A 264 4.25 20.54 -27.49
N THR A 265 3.50 21.35 -26.74
CA THR A 265 4.03 22.57 -26.11
C THR A 265 4.54 22.37 -24.69
N LYS A 266 4.04 21.36 -23.97
CA LYS A 266 4.23 21.13 -22.53
C LYS A 266 3.89 22.36 -21.68
N ARG A 267 2.95 23.19 -22.14
CA ARG A 267 2.51 24.43 -21.48
C ARG A 267 1.02 24.42 -21.20
N TRP A 268 0.68 24.74 -19.96
CA TRP A 268 -0.69 25.03 -19.54
C TRP A 268 -1.08 26.42 -20.00
N VAL A 269 -2.29 26.53 -20.53
CA VAL A 269 -2.91 27.80 -20.90
C VAL A 269 -4.27 27.80 -20.23
N ALA A 270 -4.63 28.93 -19.61
CA ALA A 270 -5.95 29.12 -19.04
C ALA A 270 -6.99 28.98 -20.16
N LEU A 271 -7.95 28.06 -19.99
CA LEU A 271 -8.99 27.85 -20.99
C LEU A 271 -10.02 28.98 -20.96
N SER A 272 -10.16 29.65 -19.81
CA SER A 272 -10.98 30.84 -19.62
C SER A 272 -10.52 32.05 -20.43
N GLU A 273 -9.24 32.15 -20.77
CA GLU A 273 -8.66 33.26 -21.53
C GLU A 273 -8.78 33.09 -23.06
N GLN A 274 -9.27 31.94 -23.54
CA GLN A 274 -9.36 31.62 -24.97
C GLN A 274 -10.73 31.96 -25.60
N ILE A 275 -11.67 32.49 -24.82
CA ILE A 275 -13.01 32.91 -25.27
C ILE A 275 -13.05 34.41 -25.53
#